data_AF-A0A1G4JF29-F1
#
_entry.id   AF-A0A1G4JF29-F1
#
_cell.length_a   1.000
_cell.length_b   1.000
_cell.length_c   1.000
_cell.angle_alpha   90.00
_cell.angle_beta   90.00
_cell.angle_gamma   90.00
#
_symmetry.space_group_name_H-M   'P 1'
#
loop_
_entity.id
_entity.type
_entity.pdbx_description
1 polymer ?
#
loop_
_entity_poly.entity_id
_entity_poly.type
_entity_poly.pdbx_seq_one_letter_code
_entity_poly.pdbx_strand_id
1 'polypeptide(L)' 'MAHENVWFSHPRNFGKGSRQCRVCSSHQGLIRKYGLNICRQCFREKANDIGFNKYR' A
#
# COMPACT_ATOMS: atom_id res chain seq x y z
N MET A 1 11.59 32.15 -3.72
CA MET A 1 10.78 31.02 -3.19
C MET A 1 10.33 30.09 -4.31
N ALA A 2 11.27 29.48 -5.05
CA ALA A 2 10.94 28.57 -6.17
C ALA A 2 10.66 27.13 -5.69
N HIS A 3 11.29 26.71 -4.59
CA HIS A 3 11.13 25.37 -4.01
C HIS A 3 9.68 25.08 -3.59
N GLU A 4 8.98 26.06 -3.03
CA GLU A 4 7.58 25.90 -2.58
C GLU A 4 6.62 25.61 -3.73
N ASN A 5 6.84 26.23 -4.89
CA ASN A 5 5.99 26.05 -6.08
C ASN A 5 6.24 24.73 -6.82
N VAL A 6 7.34 24.03 -6.53
CA VAL A 6 7.75 22.80 -7.23
C VAL A 6 7.53 21.55 -6.37
N TRP A 7 7.44 21.72 -5.04
CA TRP A 7 7.23 20.61 -4.11
C TRP A 7 5.92 19.86 -4.41
N PHE A 8 6.03 18.54 -4.59
CA PHE A 8 4.89 17.65 -4.87
C PHE A 8 4.06 18.03 -6.12
N SER A 9 4.65 18.79 -7.06
CA SER A 9 3.99 19.25 -8.30
C SER A 9 3.48 18.13 -9.21
N HIS A 10 4.09 16.94 -9.17
CA HIS A 10 3.66 15.82 -10.01
C HIS A 10 2.44 15.09 -9.41
N PRO A 11 1.30 15.00 -10.14
CA PRO A 11 0.11 14.30 -9.67
C PRO A 11 0.38 12.80 -9.47
N ARG A 12 0.00 12.25 -8.32
CA ARG A 12 0.16 10.82 -7.98
C ARG A 12 -1.19 10.09 -7.96
N ASN A 13 -1.99 10.27 -9.00
CA ASN A 13 -3.33 9.68 -9.06
C ASN A 13 -3.30 8.17 -9.41
N PHE A 14 -2.24 7.70 -10.07
CA PHE A 14 -2.12 6.32 -10.54
C PHE A 14 -0.71 5.74 -10.40
N GLY A 15 -0.56 4.47 -10.81
CA GLY A 15 0.71 3.76 -10.68
C GLY A 15 1.07 3.35 -9.24
N LYS A 16 2.32 2.99 -9.04
CA LYS A 16 2.81 2.42 -7.76
C LYS A 16 2.95 3.48 -6.66
N GLY A 17 3.44 4.67 -7.01
CA GLY A 17 3.62 5.78 -6.07
C GLY A 17 2.30 6.41 -5.57
N SER A 18 1.18 6.13 -6.24
CA SER A 18 -0.15 6.60 -5.81
C SER A 18 -0.72 5.86 -4.60
N ARG A 19 -0.21 4.65 -4.30
CA ARG A 19 -0.81 3.75 -3.32
C ARG A 19 0.24 3.24 -2.36
N GLN A 20 -0.13 3.18 -1.09
CA GLN A 20 0.73 2.68 -0.02
C GLN A 20 -0.02 1.66 0.82
N CYS A 21 0.74 0.79 1.49
CA CYS A 21 0.21 -0.12 2.48
C CYS A 21 -0.44 0.66 3.62
N ARG A 22 -1.62 0.23 4.06
CA ARG A 22 -2.33 0.81 5.21
C ARG A 22 -1.60 0.67 6.55
N VAL A 23 -0.66 -0.29 6.66
CA VAL A 23 0.03 -0.62 7.91
C VAL A 23 1.43 -0.03 7.96
N CYS A 24 2.24 -0.27 6.92
CA CYS A 24 3.67 0.11 6.91
C CYS A 24 4.03 1.21 5.91
N SER A 25 3.04 1.80 5.23
CA SER A 25 3.23 2.83 4.18
C SER A 25 4.13 2.42 3.01
N SER A 26 4.48 1.13 2.87
CA SER A 26 5.26 0.65 1.74
C SER A 26 4.45 0.69 0.45
N HIS A 27 5.08 1.17 -0.63
CA HIS A 27 4.55 1.12 -2.00
C HIS A 27 4.82 -0.22 -2.70
N GLN A 28 5.55 -1.14 -2.05
CA GLN A 28 6.04 -2.38 -2.64
C GLN A 28 5.18 -3.58 -2.25
N GLY A 29 4.92 -4.48 -3.20
CA GLY A 29 4.21 -5.73 -2.91
C GLY A 29 2.81 -5.55 -2.32
N LEU A 30 2.09 -4.51 -2.76
CA LEU A 30 0.76 -4.16 -2.28
C LEU A 30 -0.29 -5.15 -2.81
N ILE A 31 -1.00 -5.81 -1.91
CA ILE A 31 -2.16 -6.66 -2.22
C ILE A 31 -3.40 -5.77 -2.26
N ARG A 32 -4.02 -5.68 -3.44
CA ARG A 32 -5.15 -4.80 -3.74
C ARG A 32 -6.49 -5.54 -3.83
N LYS A 33 -6.46 -6.87 -3.83
CA LYS A 33 -7.68 -7.70 -3.95
C LYS A 33 -8.59 -7.46 -2.75
N TYR A 34 -9.90 -7.42 -3.00
CA TYR A 34 -10.93 -7.22 -1.97
C TYR A 34 -10.80 -5.90 -1.20
N GLY A 35 -10.12 -4.89 -1.74
CA GLY A 35 -9.96 -3.60 -1.07
C GLY A 35 -9.05 -3.61 0.16
N LEU A 36 -8.23 -4.65 0.33
CA LEU A 36 -7.30 -4.80 1.46
C LEU A 36 -6.28 -3.66 1.52
N ASN A 37 -5.58 -3.38 0.41
CA ASN A 37 -4.52 -2.37 0.32
C ASN A 37 -3.43 -2.54 1.40
N ILE A 38 -2.96 -3.78 1.57
CA ILE A 38 -1.96 -4.16 2.57
C ILE A 38 -0.75 -4.79 1.87
N CYS A 39 0.45 -4.57 2.38
CA CYS A 39 1.69 -5.15 1.84
C CYS A 39 1.73 -6.67 2.04
N ARG A 40 2.44 -7.42 1.19
CA ARG A 40 2.52 -8.89 1.32
C ARG A 40 3.08 -9.40 2.65
N GLN A 41 3.97 -8.64 3.30
CA GLN A 41 4.55 -9.00 4.61
C GLN A 41 3.49 -8.82 5.71
N CYS A 42 2.93 -7.60 5.76
CA CYS A 42 1.82 -7.20 6.61
C CYS A 42 0.60 -8.16 6.50
N PHE A 43 0.29 -8.60 5.28
CA PHE A 43 -0.79 -9.55 5.05
C PHE A 43 -0.50 -10.91 5.68
N ARG A 44 0.74 -11.41 5.60
CA ARG A 44 1.10 -12.69 6.23
C ARG A 44 1.05 -12.63 7.75
N GLU A 45 1.44 -11.52 8.34
CA GLU A 45 1.36 -11.30 9.79
C GLU A 45 -0.08 -11.23 10.28
N LYS A 46 -0.99 -10.66 9.48
CA LYS A 46 -2.40 -10.42 9.83
C LYS A 46 -3.40 -11.36 9.17
N ALA A 47 -2.95 -12.36 8.41
CA ALA A 47 -3.82 -13.23 7.63
C ALA A 47 -4.87 -13.93 8.51
N ASN A 48 -4.43 -14.48 9.63
CA ASN A 48 -5.30 -15.20 10.57
C ASN A 48 -6.32 -14.25 11.22
N ASP A 49 -5.88 -13.05 11.64
CA ASP A 49 -6.76 -12.02 12.24
C ASP A 49 -7.85 -11.54 11.26
N ILE A 50 -7.52 -11.48 9.97
CA ILE A 50 -8.46 -11.11 8.89
C ILE A 50 -9.44 -12.27 8.60
N GLY A 51 -9.13 -13.50 9.02
CA GLY A 51 -9.93 -14.70 8.78
C GLY A 51 -9.48 -15.53 7.58
N PHE A 52 -8.28 -15.30 7.04
CA PHE A 52 -7.69 -16.17 6.03
C PHE A 52 -7.06 -17.39 6.70
N ASN A 53 -7.47 -18.59 6.28
CA ASN A 53 -6.91 -19.86 6.72
C ASN A 53 -6.10 -20.53 5.61
N LYS A 54 -4.98 -21.15 5.98
CA LYS A 54 -4.17 -21.96 5.06
C LYS A 54 -4.65 -23.41 5.10
N TYR A 55 -5.28 -23.87 4.02
CA TYR A 55 -5.83 -25.22 3.91
C TYR A 55 -4.84 -26.27 3.36
N ARG A 56 -3.68 -25.83 2.85
CA ARG A 56 -2.59 -26.67 2.33
C ARG A 56 -1.25 -25.96 2.52
#